data_AF-A0A8B0SM86-F1
#
_entry.id   AF-A0A8B0SM86-F1
#
_cell.length_a   1.000
_cell.length_b   1.000
_cell.length_c   1.000
_cell.angle_alpha   90.00
_cell.angle_beta   90.00
_cell.angle_gamma   90.00
#
_symmetry.space_group_name_H-M   'P 1'
#
loop_
_entity.id
_entity.type
_entity.pdbx_description
1 polymer ?
#
loop_
_entity_poly.entity_id
_entity_poly.type
_entity_poly.pdbx_seq_one_letter_code
_entity_poly.pdbx_strand_id
1 'polypeptide(L)'
;MNNILSQQPYDTLIATIASTYDQGRLRAVQAVNVQLLETYWQIGQHIVEFEQGGSSKADYGKSLIKQLSTDLTLRFGKGFSRSNLIRIRQFYLLYPKGATLSHFFSWSHVVELLKIDDPLERGFYEQQCTRDRWTVRELRRQKDSALFLRLAASTDKEGILRLLELTLQEAEE
;
A
#
# COMPACT_ATOMS: atom_id res chain seq x y z
N MET A 1 -7.57 30.27 47.87
CA MET A 1 -6.68 29.12 47.64
C MET A 1 -7.27 28.30 46.52
N ASN A 2 -6.61 28.33 45.36
CA ASN A 2 -7.18 27.87 44.09
C ASN A 2 -7.31 26.34 44.02
N ASN A 3 -8.35 25.98 43.30
CA ASN A 3 -8.97 24.68 43.10
C ASN A 3 -8.09 23.76 42.22
N ILE A 4 -6.99 23.23 42.78
CA ILE A 4 -6.00 22.41 42.04
C ILE A 4 -6.40 20.92 42.01
N LEU A 5 -7.37 20.47 42.83
CA LEU A 5 -7.72 19.06 42.98
C LEU A 5 -8.93 18.59 42.15
N SER A 6 -9.65 19.49 41.47
CA SER A 6 -10.81 19.13 40.64
C SER A 6 -10.52 19.03 39.13
N GLN A 7 -9.32 19.40 38.68
CA GLN A 7 -8.94 19.30 37.25
C GLN A 7 -8.47 17.89 36.84
N GLN A 8 -7.90 17.11 37.77
CA GLN A 8 -7.37 15.76 37.47
C GLN A 8 -8.40 14.78 36.86
N PRO A 9 -9.66 14.68 37.36
CA PRO A 9 -10.65 13.78 36.77
C PRO A 9 -11.15 14.25 35.39
N TYR A 10 -11.27 15.56 35.20
CA TYR A 10 -11.74 16.14 33.94
C TYR A 10 -10.68 16.05 32.84
N ASP A 11 -9.41 16.31 33.16
CA ASP A 11 -8.29 16.15 32.23
C ASP A 11 -8.12 14.68 31.82
N THR A 12 -8.30 13.75 32.76
CA THR A 12 -8.32 12.30 32.47
C THR A 12 -9.47 11.93 31.54
N LEU A 13 -10.66 12.49 31.76
CA LEU A 13 -11.81 12.29 30.87
C LEU A 13 -11.51 12.83 29.46
N ILE A 14 -10.93 14.02 29.33
CA ILE A 14 -10.51 14.59 28.04
C ILE A 14 -9.52 13.67 27.34
N ALA A 15 -8.47 13.20 28.03
CA ALA A 15 -7.48 12.30 27.46
C ALA A 15 -8.09 10.97 26.99
N THR A 16 -9.04 10.43 27.77
CA THR A 16 -9.77 9.21 27.44
C THR A 16 -10.64 9.39 26.19
N ILE A 17 -11.38 10.50 26.12
CA ILE A 17 -12.23 10.84 24.96
C ILE A 17 -11.36 11.05 23.71
N ALA A 18 -10.27 11.82 23.83
CA ALA A 18 -9.35 12.08 22.73
C ALA A 18 -8.75 10.78 22.19
N SER A 19 -8.24 9.90 23.08
CA SER A 19 -7.71 8.60 22.67
C SER A 19 -8.76 7.73 22.00
N THR A 20 -9.99 7.69 22.53
CA THR A 20 -11.10 6.92 21.95
C THR A 20 -11.45 7.44 20.54
N TYR A 21 -11.53 8.76 20.38
CA TYR A 21 -11.80 9.41 19.11
C TYR A 21 -10.71 9.13 18.07
N ASP A 22 -9.44 9.27 18.45
CA ASP A 22 -8.29 9.04 17.57
C ASP A 22 -8.19 7.57 17.15
N GLN A 23 -8.42 6.63 18.08
CA GLN A 23 -8.49 5.20 17.76
C GLN A 23 -9.64 4.88 16.80
N GLY A 24 -10.82 5.48 17.01
CA GLY A 24 -11.97 5.32 16.11
C GLY A 24 -11.66 5.82 14.70
N ARG A 25 -11.05 7.01 14.57
CA ARG A 25 -10.62 7.57 13.29
C ARG A 25 -9.58 6.69 12.60
N LEU A 26 -8.59 6.20 13.34
CA LEU A 26 -7.55 5.33 12.80
C LEU A 26 -8.14 4.05 12.22
N ARG A 27 -9.04 3.38 12.96
CA ARG A 27 -9.72 2.16 12.50
C ARG A 27 -10.56 2.42 11.25
N ALA A 28 -11.28 3.53 11.19
CA ALA A 28 -12.07 3.89 10.02
C ALA A 28 -11.19 4.06 8.77
N VAL A 29 -10.05 4.76 8.90
CA VAL A 29 -9.10 4.93 7.81
C VAL A 29 -8.48 3.59 7.37
N GLN A 30 -8.12 2.73 8.32
CA GLN A 30 -7.58 1.39 8.02
C GLN A 30 -8.59 0.52 7.28
N ALA A 31 -9.85 0.50 7.73
CA ALA A 31 -10.91 -0.25 7.06
C ALA A 31 -11.11 0.22 5.61
N VAL A 32 -11.12 1.54 5.38
CA VAL A 32 -11.19 2.12 4.03
C VAL A 32 -9.98 1.73 3.18
N ASN A 33 -8.77 1.77 3.75
CA ASN A 33 -7.55 1.41 3.02
C ASN A 33 -7.59 -0.06 2.58
N VAL A 34 -7.92 -0.98 3.49
CA VAL A 34 -8.04 -2.42 3.20
C VAL A 34 -9.04 -2.64 2.06
N GLN A 35 -10.24 -2.08 2.19
CA GLN A 35 -11.28 -2.26 1.18
C GLN A 35 -10.88 -1.65 -0.18
N LEU A 36 -10.20 -0.51 -0.16
CA LEU A 36 -9.75 0.15 -1.38
C LEU A 36 -8.67 -0.67 -2.11
N LEU A 37 -7.72 -1.24 -1.37
CA LEU A 37 -6.68 -2.10 -1.95
C LEU A 37 -7.28 -3.37 -2.56
N GLU A 38 -8.18 -4.03 -1.84
CA GLU A 38 -8.90 -5.20 -2.36
C GLU A 38 -9.67 -4.87 -3.64
N THR A 39 -10.44 -3.76 -3.62
CA THR A 39 -11.20 -3.31 -4.78
C THR A 39 -10.28 -3.02 -5.98
N TYR A 40 -9.16 -2.33 -5.75
CA TYR A 40 -8.20 -2.05 -6.82
C TYR A 40 -7.50 -3.31 -7.32
N TRP A 41 -7.19 -4.26 -6.45
CA TRP A 41 -6.64 -5.55 -6.86
C TRP A 41 -7.60 -6.30 -7.80
N GLN A 42 -8.88 -6.39 -7.42
CA GLN A 42 -9.93 -7.03 -8.23
C GLN A 42 -10.16 -6.32 -9.58
N ILE A 43 -10.12 -4.98 -9.60
CA ILE A 43 -10.18 -4.23 -10.87
C ILE A 43 -8.97 -4.58 -11.74
N GLY A 44 -7.78 -4.68 -11.15
CA GLY A 44 -6.57 -5.10 -11.86
C GLY A 44 -6.71 -6.51 -12.45
N GLN A 45 -7.28 -7.43 -11.68
CA GLN A 45 -7.61 -8.78 -12.13
C GLN A 45 -8.52 -8.76 -13.37
N HIS A 46 -9.67 -8.06 -13.28
CA HIS A 46 -10.62 -7.96 -14.38
C HIS A 46 -9.99 -7.36 -15.66
N ILE A 47 -9.12 -6.36 -15.51
CA ILE A 47 -8.40 -5.78 -16.64
C ILE A 47 -7.49 -6.82 -17.29
N VAL A 48 -6.71 -7.56 -16.51
CA VAL A 48 -5.73 -8.53 -17.04
C VAL A 48 -6.43 -9.74 -17.65
N GLU A 49 -7.49 -10.26 -17.03
CA GLU A 49 -8.30 -11.37 -17.58
C GLU A 49 -8.94 -10.97 -18.92
N PHE A 50 -9.48 -9.75 -19.00
CA PHE A 50 -10.06 -9.23 -20.25
C PHE A 50 -9.00 -9.07 -21.34
N GLU A 51 -7.79 -8.61 -21.01
CA GLU A 51 -6.66 -8.53 -21.95
C GLU A 51 -6.22 -9.91 -22.46
N GLN A 52 -6.29 -10.96 -21.64
CA GLN A 52 -5.91 -12.32 -22.02
C GLN A 52 -6.97 -13.01 -22.91
N GLY A 53 -8.25 -12.70 -22.70
CA GLY A 53 -9.36 -13.21 -23.52
C GLY A 53 -9.48 -12.56 -24.90
N GLY A 54 -8.84 -11.40 -25.13
CA GLY A 54 -8.74 -10.74 -26.42
C GLY A 54 -7.38 -10.99 -27.07
N SER A 55 -7.34 -11.65 -28.23
CA SER A 55 -6.11 -12.04 -28.92
C SER A 55 -4.99 -10.99 -28.89
N SER A 56 -3.85 -11.42 -28.33
CA SER A 56 -2.54 -10.76 -28.17
C SER A 56 -2.25 -9.62 -29.15
N LYS A 57 -2.49 -8.37 -28.75
CA LYS A 57 -1.75 -7.19 -29.26
C LYS A 57 -1.55 -6.17 -28.15
N ALA A 58 -0.31 -5.73 -27.96
CA ALA A 58 0.05 -4.64 -27.04
C ALA A 58 -0.68 -3.32 -27.35
N ASP A 59 -1.20 -3.15 -28.57
CA ASP A 59 -2.05 -2.02 -28.96
C ASP A 59 -3.46 -2.10 -28.37
N TYR A 60 -3.99 -3.31 -28.14
CA TYR A 60 -5.29 -3.52 -27.54
C TYR A 60 -5.33 -3.02 -26.09
N GLY A 61 -4.30 -3.35 -25.29
CA GLY A 61 -4.20 -2.90 -23.90
C GLY A 61 -4.08 -1.39 -23.73
N LYS A 62 -3.32 -0.71 -24.61
CA LYS A 62 -3.21 0.76 -24.59
C LYS A 62 -4.55 1.44 -24.93
N SER A 63 -5.29 0.88 -25.89
CA SER A 63 -6.64 1.34 -26.25
C SER A 63 -7.63 1.10 -25.10
N LEU A 64 -7.60 -0.09 -24.51
CA LEU A 64 -8.47 -0.50 -23.41
C LEU A 64 -8.35 0.43 -22.21
N ILE A 65 -7.13 0.64 -21.69
CA ILE A 65 -6.92 1.52 -20.53
C ILE A 65 -7.37 2.96 -20.81
N LYS A 66 -7.23 3.43 -22.05
CA LYS A 66 -7.74 4.74 -22.45
C LYS A 66 -9.28 4.78 -22.40
N GLN A 67 -9.95 3.78 -22.97
CA GLN A 67 -11.42 3.66 -22.95
C GLN A 67 -11.95 3.54 -21.53
N LEU A 68 -11.39 2.63 -20.73
CA LEU A 68 -11.73 2.46 -19.30
C LEU A 68 -11.57 3.77 -18.53
N SER A 69 -10.49 4.52 -18.79
CA SER A 69 -10.29 5.80 -18.11
C SER A 69 -11.41 6.78 -18.42
N THR A 70 -11.80 6.91 -19.69
CA THR A 70 -12.91 7.78 -20.10
C THR A 70 -14.24 7.32 -19.47
N ASP A 71 -14.59 6.05 -19.64
CA ASP A 71 -15.91 5.53 -19.26
C ASP A 71 -16.10 5.46 -17.74
N LEU A 72 -15.08 4.98 -17.01
CA LEU A 72 -15.13 4.88 -15.55
C LEU A 72 -15.00 6.25 -14.88
N THR A 73 -14.24 7.19 -15.46
CA THR A 73 -14.22 8.57 -14.95
C THR A 73 -15.57 9.24 -15.16
N LEU A 74 -16.24 9.01 -16.29
CA LEU A 74 -17.59 9.52 -16.52
C LEU A 74 -18.59 8.94 -15.52
N ARG A 75 -18.48 7.65 -15.22
CA ARG A 75 -19.42 6.93 -14.34
C ARG A 75 -19.20 7.20 -12.85
N PHE A 76 -17.94 7.25 -12.41
CA PHE A 76 -17.58 7.25 -10.99
C PHE A 76 -16.71 8.44 -10.57
N GLY A 77 -16.16 9.20 -11.52
CA GLY A 77 -15.36 10.38 -11.24
C GLY A 77 -13.89 10.08 -10.91
N LYS A 78 -13.39 10.75 -9.86
CA LYS A 78 -11.96 10.70 -9.47
C LYS A 78 -11.56 9.27 -9.08
N GLY A 79 -10.33 8.89 -9.42
CA GLY A 79 -9.78 7.55 -9.15
C GLY A 79 -9.59 6.70 -10.42
N PHE A 80 -10.25 7.04 -11.53
CA PHE A 80 -10.18 6.28 -12.78
C PHE A 80 -9.36 6.97 -13.88
N SER A 81 -8.33 7.74 -13.49
CA SER A 81 -7.40 8.30 -14.47
C SER A 81 -6.59 7.19 -15.13
N ARG A 82 -6.15 7.44 -16.37
CA ARG A 82 -5.34 6.51 -17.16
C ARG A 82 -4.13 6.00 -16.35
N SER A 83 -3.41 6.92 -15.70
CA SER A 83 -2.25 6.57 -14.88
C SER A 83 -2.61 5.75 -13.65
N ASN A 84 -3.80 5.93 -13.06
CA ASN A 84 -4.22 5.11 -11.93
C ASN A 84 -4.60 3.70 -12.37
N LEU A 85 -5.31 3.56 -13.50
CA LEU A 85 -5.65 2.26 -14.08
C LEU A 85 -4.42 1.45 -14.49
N ILE A 86 -3.37 2.11 -15.01
CA ILE A 86 -2.08 1.44 -15.26
C ILE A 86 -1.50 0.87 -13.97
N ARG A 87 -1.53 1.63 -12.87
CA ARG A 87 -1.02 1.17 -11.57
C ARG A 87 -1.87 0.07 -10.96
N ILE A 88 -3.19 0.16 -11.09
CA ILE A 88 -4.13 -0.89 -10.68
C ILE A 88 -3.82 -2.20 -11.41
N ARG A 89 -3.63 -2.13 -12.73
CA ARG A 89 -3.20 -3.28 -13.54
C ARG A 89 -1.84 -3.83 -13.09
N GLN A 90 -0.86 -2.96 -12.88
CA GLN A 90 0.48 -3.34 -12.40
C GLN A 90 0.42 -3.98 -11.01
N PHE A 91 -0.47 -3.50 -10.14
CA PHE A 91 -0.67 -4.05 -8.81
C PHE A 91 -1.10 -5.51 -8.87
N TYR A 92 -2.12 -5.84 -9.66
CA TYR A 92 -2.51 -7.24 -9.84
C TYR A 92 -1.39 -8.11 -10.42
N LEU A 93 -0.68 -7.63 -11.43
CA LEU A 93 0.41 -8.39 -12.06
C LEU A 93 1.59 -8.70 -11.11
N LEU A 94 1.88 -7.78 -10.18
CA LEU A 94 2.98 -7.96 -9.23
C LEU A 94 2.58 -8.74 -7.98
N TYR A 95 1.30 -8.78 -7.64
CA TYR A 95 0.76 -9.50 -6.47
C TYR A 95 -0.40 -10.43 -6.89
N PRO A 96 -0.18 -11.43 -7.76
CA PRO A 96 -1.27 -12.22 -8.35
C PRO A 96 -1.99 -13.15 -7.35
N LYS A 97 -1.41 -13.39 -6.16
CA LYS A 97 -1.99 -14.23 -5.11
C LYS A 97 -2.94 -13.49 -4.16
N GLY A 98 -3.15 -12.18 -4.34
CA GLY A 98 -4.10 -11.38 -3.56
C GLY A 98 -3.53 -10.04 -3.10
N ALA A 99 -4.38 -9.22 -2.48
CA ALA A 99 -3.97 -7.99 -1.78
C ALA A 99 -3.31 -8.30 -0.42
N THR A 100 -2.38 -9.26 -0.35
CA THR A 100 -1.68 -9.72 0.86
C THR A 100 -0.81 -8.63 1.53
N LEU A 101 -0.85 -7.40 1.01
CA LEU A 101 -0.25 -6.25 1.66
C LEU A 101 -0.93 -6.00 3.01
N SER A 102 -0.12 -5.62 3.99
CA SER A 102 -0.61 -5.35 5.34
C SER A 102 -1.76 -4.33 5.35
N HIS A 103 -2.69 -4.48 6.30
CA HIS A 103 -3.81 -3.56 6.50
C HIS A 103 -3.39 -2.10 6.84
N PHE A 104 -2.10 -1.87 7.10
CA PHE A 104 -1.52 -0.54 7.26
C PHE A 104 -1.24 0.18 5.93
N PHE A 105 -1.18 -0.54 4.80
CA PHE A 105 -0.91 0.07 3.50
C PHE A 105 -2.15 0.83 3.01
N SER A 106 -1.92 2.08 2.63
CA SER A 106 -2.86 2.83 1.79
C SER A 106 -2.47 2.68 0.31
N TRP A 107 -3.37 3.02 -0.60
CA TRP A 107 -3.06 3.02 -2.03
C TRP A 107 -1.78 3.82 -2.37
N SER A 108 -1.54 4.93 -1.68
CA SER A 108 -0.32 5.72 -1.87
C SER A 108 0.96 4.96 -1.51
N HIS A 109 0.94 4.07 -0.51
CA HIS A 109 2.09 3.21 -0.22
C HIS A 109 2.32 2.22 -1.36
N VAL A 110 1.26 1.56 -1.82
CA VAL A 110 1.32 0.62 -2.95
C VAL A 110 1.89 1.32 -4.18
N VAL A 111 1.38 2.51 -4.52
CA VAL A 111 1.90 3.32 -5.64
C VAL A 111 3.39 3.63 -5.50
N GLU A 112 3.92 3.83 -4.28
CA GLU A 112 5.36 4.01 -4.09
C GLU A 112 6.14 2.71 -4.25
N LEU A 113 5.60 1.59 -3.80
CA LEU A 113 6.23 0.27 -3.95
C LEU A 113 6.24 -0.18 -5.41
N LEU A 114 5.17 0.06 -6.18
CA LEU A 114 5.07 -0.27 -7.61
C LEU A 114 6.12 0.45 -8.49
N LYS A 115 6.80 1.48 -7.96
CA LYS A 115 7.92 2.15 -8.65
C LYS A 115 9.25 1.43 -8.48
N ILE A 116 9.31 0.38 -7.66
CA ILE A 116 10.52 -0.38 -7.37
C ILE A 116 10.48 -1.64 -8.23
N ASP A 117 11.38 -1.70 -9.20
CA ASP A 117 11.44 -2.81 -10.15
C ASP A 117 12.04 -4.07 -9.51
N ASP A 118 13.09 -3.93 -8.71
CA ASP A 118 13.73 -5.04 -8.00
C ASP A 118 12.78 -5.64 -6.93
N PRO A 119 12.35 -6.91 -7.07
CA PRO A 119 11.50 -7.57 -6.09
C PRO A 119 12.13 -7.64 -4.69
N LEU A 120 13.46 -7.75 -4.59
CA LEU A 120 14.15 -7.83 -3.30
C LEU A 120 14.10 -6.49 -2.56
N GLU A 121 14.39 -5.39 -3.27
CA GLU A 121 14.28 -4.04 -2.72
C GLU A 121 12.83 -3.74 -2.30
N ARG A 122 11.86 -4.10 -3.14
CA ARG A 122 10.43 -3.90 -2.88
C ARG A 122 9.96 -4.66 -1.63
N GLY A 123 10.29 -5.95 -1.54
CA GLY A 123 9.98 -6.77 -0.37
C GLY A 123 10.62 -6.24 0.92
N PHE A 124 11.87 -5.75 0.83
CA PHE A 124 12.51 -5.09 1.96
C PHE A 124 11.71 -3.88 2.45
N TYR A 125 11.33 -2.97 1.56
CA TYR A 125 10.58 -1.77 1.94
C TYR A 125 9.16 -2.09 2.45
N GLU A 126 8.50 -3.11 1.90
CA GLU A 126 7.22 -3.62 2.41
C GLU A 126 7.31 -4.07 3.86
N GLN A 127 8.35 -4.85 4.18
CA GLN A 127 8.60 -5.36 5.52
C GLN A 127 8.93 -4.23 6.49
N GLN A 128 9.82 -3.30 6.11
CA GLN A 128 10.13 -2.14 6.95
C GLN A 128 8.89 -1.27 7.21
N CYS A 129 8.06 -1.03 6.19
CA CYS A 129 6.81 -0.29 6.34
C CYS A 129 5.86 -0.96 7.34
N THR A 130 5.75 -2.29 7.30
CA THR A 130 4.88 -3.06 8.20
C THR A 130 5.42 -3.04 9.63
N ARG A 131 6.72 -3.32 9.79
CA ARG A 131 7.38 -3.41 11.09
C ARG A 131 7.42 -2.08 11.81
N ASP A 132 7.84 -1.02 11.11
CA ASP A 132 8.13 0.28 11.72
C ASP A 132 6.98 1.29 11.50
N ARG A 133 5.87 0.85 10.91
CA ARG A 133 4.66 1.65 10.63
C ARG A 133 4.96 2.95 9.90
N TRP A 134 5.84 2.88 8.90
CA TRP A 134 6.21 4.07 8.13
C TRP A 134 5.02 4.66 7.40
N THR A 135 4.88 5.97 7.49
CA THR A 135 3.99 6.73 6.61
C THR A 135 4.57 6.74 5.19
N VAL A 136 3.73 7.06 4.19
CA VAL A 136 4.18 7.26 2.79
C VAL A 136 5.35 8.23 2.70
N ARG A 137 5.38 9.26 3.55
CA ARG A 137 6.47 10.25 3.59
C ARG A 137 7.78 9.62 4.06
N GLU A 138 7.72 8.78 5.08
CA GLU A 138 8.91 8.09 5.59
C GLU A 138 9.38 7.02 4.60
N LEU A 139 8.47 6.25 3.99
CA LEU A 139 8.81 5.34 2.90
C LEU A 139 9.57 6.05 1.79
N ARG A 140 9.06 7.19 1.31
CA ARG A 140 9.75 8.02 0.30
C ARG A 140 11.13 8.44 0.77
N ARG A 141 11.24 9.00 1.98
CA ARG A 141 12.52 9.43 2.55
C ARG A 141 13.54 8.29 2.62
N GLN A 142 13.12 7.10 3.05
CA GLN A 142 14.01 5.95 3.19
C GLN A 142 14.44 5.39 1.83
N LYS A 143 13.55 5.42 0.83
CA LYS A 143 13.89 5.14 -0.57
C LYS A 143 14.87 6.14 -1.15
N ASP A 144 14.61 7.44 -0.96
CA ASP A 144 15.47 8.53 -1.45
C ASP A 144 16.87 8.46 -0.81
N SER A 145 16.97 7.96 0.42
CA SER A 145 18.24 7.70 1.11
C SER A 145 18.93 6.39 0.72
N ALA A 146 18.35 5.62 -0.22
CA ALA A 146 18.81 4.29 -0.63
C ALA A 146 19.10 3.35 0.55
N LEU A 147 18.22 3.33 1.56
CA LEU A 147 18.39 2.51 2.77
C LEU A 147 18.72 1.05 2.45
N PHE A 148 18.02 0.46 1.48
CA PHE A 148 18.25 -0.91 1.03
C PHE A 148 19.70 -1.13 0.60
N LEU A 149 20.22 -0.29 -0.32
CA LEU A 149 21.59 -0.39 -0.81
C LEU A 149 22.63 -0.14 0.28
N ARG A 150 22.36 0.81 1.19
CA ARG A 150 23.27 1.08 2.31
C ARG A 150 23.40 -0.12 3.24
N LEU A 151 22.28 -0.77 3.58
CA LEU A 151 22.28 -1.97 4.40
C LEU A 151 22.91 -3.17 3.68
N ALA A 152 22.65 -3.32 2.38
CA ALA A 152 23.28 -4.36 1.56
C ALA A 152 24.79 -4.18 1.42
N ALA A 153 25.27 -2.94 1.47
CA ALA A 153 26.70 -2.63 1.48
C ALA A 153 27.35 -2.75 2.86
N SER A 154 26.60 -2.49 3.95
CA SER A 154 27.12 -2.49 5.32
C SER A 154 26.98 -3.82 6.06
N THR A 155 26.08 -4.70 5.64
CA THR A 155 25.76 -5.95 6.32
C THR A 155 25.79 -7.10 5.33
N ASP A 156 26.41 -8.20 5.75
CA ASP A 156 26.54 -9.46 5.03
C ASP A 156 25.26 -9.80 4.27
N LYS A 157 25.37 -9.91 2.94
CA LYS A 157 24.28 -10.15 1.98
C LYS A 157 23.36 -11.29 2.41
N GLU A 158 23.91 -12.28 3.13
CA GLU A 158 23.19 -13.40 3.74
C GLU A 158 22.17 -13.00 4.81
N GLY A 159 22.38 -11.91 5.54
CA GLY A 159 21.45 -11.42 6.57
C GLY A 159 20.19 -10.83 5.96
N ILE A 160 20.32 -10.13 4.82
CA ILE A 160 19.18 -9.61 4.06
C ILE A 160 18.43 -10.76 3.38
N LEU A 161 19.16 -11.73 2.81
CA LEU A 161 18.57 -12.94 2.23
C LEU A 161 17.76 -13.76 3.25
N ARG A 162 18.29 -13.98 4.46
CA ARG A 162 17.56 -14.68 5.53
C ARG A 162 16.28 -13.98 6.00
N LEU A 163 16.31 -12.64 6.06
CA LEU A 163 15.14 -11.83 6.39
C LEU A 163 14.03 -11.95 5.32
N LEU A 164 14.40 -12.25 4.08
CA LEU A 164 13.48 -12.42 2.96
C LEU A 164 13.03 -13.89 2.78
N GLU A 165 13.87 -14.87 3.06
CA GLU A 165 13.51 -16.31 2.99
C GLU A 165 12.41 -16.68 3.98
N LEU A 166 12.45 -16.13 5.20
CA LEU A 166 11.36 -16.27 6.18
C LEU A 166 10.02 -15.75 5.64
N THR A 167 10.06 -14.70 4.81
CA THR A 167 8.84 -14.04 4.31
C THR A 167 8.23 -14.72 3.07
N LEU A 168 9.04 -15.42 2.28
CA LEU A 168 8.52 -16.25 1.18
C LEU A 168 7.79 -17.47 1.73
N GLN A 169 8.27 -18.05 2.85
CA GLN A 169 7.60 -19.15 3.54
C GLN A 169 6.30 -18.72 4.22
N GLU A 170 6.25 -17.54 4.86
CA GLU A 170 5.01 -17.00 5.47
C GLU A 170 3.96 -16.55 4.45
N ALA A 171 4.35 -16.30 3.19
CA ALA A 171 3.42 -16.01 2.09
C ALA A 171 2.99 -17.27 1.30
N GLU A 172 3.57 -18.43 1.64
CA GLU A 172 3.26 -19.74 1.07
C GLU A 172 2.33 -20.59 1.96
N GLU A 173 2.14 -20.20 3.23
CA GLU A 173 1.15 -20.76 4.17
C GLU A 173 -0.17 -19.97 4.18
#